data_AF-A0A382ZUH9-F1
#
_entry.id   AF-A0A382ZUH9-F1
#
_cell.length_a   1.000
_cell.length_b   1.000
_cell.length_c   1.000
_cell.angle_alpha   90.00
_cell.angle_beta   90.00
_cell.angle_gamma   90.00
#
_symmetry.space_group_name_H-M   'P 1'
#
loop_
_entity.id
_entity.type
_entity.pdbx_description
1 polymer ?
#
loop_
_entity_poly.entity_id
_entity_poly.type
_entity_poly.pdbx_seq_one_letter_code
_entity_poly.pdbx_strand_id
1 'polypeptide(L)' 'MKNLIILLTCISVSMAVDGKIGGITYFDYSKTDDESAFNFNRQYFSYAVDMSDDIKFKVIFDVGRSATDSR' A
#
# COMPACT_ATOMS: atom_id res chain seq x y z
N MET A 1 -3.54 9.82 -22.82
CA MET A 1 -3.64 8.63 -21.94
C MET A 1 -2.65 7.52 -22.29
N LYS A 2 -2.52 7.14 -23.57
CA LYS A 2 -1.54 6.12 -24.03
C LYS A 2 -0.12 6.33 -23.50
N ASN A 3 0.42 7.54 -23.58
CA ASN A 3 1.78 7.84 -23.10
C ASN A 3 1.91 7.72 -21.56
N LEU A 4 0.87 8.07 -20.82
CA LEU A 4 0.82 7.93 -19.36
C LEU A 4 0.80 6.46 -18.94
N ILE A 5 0.02 5.64 -19.65
CA ILE A 5 -0.05 4.19 -19.42
C ILE A 5 1.32 3.55 -19.69
N ILE A 6 1.97 3.89 -20.81
CA ILE A 6 3.30 3.39 -21.15
C ILE A 6 4.32 3.76 -20.06
N LEU A 7 4.30 5.01 -19.60
CA LEU A 7 5.19 5.47 -18.54
C LEU A 7 4.98 4.70 -17.23
N LEU A 8 3.73 4.54 -16.80
CA LEU A 8 3.38 3.77 -15.60
C LEU A 8 3.82 2.32 -15.70
N THR A 9 3.68 1.69 -16.87
CA THR A 9 4.15 0.32 -17.11
C THR A 9 5.67 0.22 -17.05
N CYS A 10 6.41 1.17 -17.61
CA CYS A 10 7.88 1.18 -17.52
C CYS A 10 8.35 1.30 -16.07
N ILE A 11 7.71 2.17 -15.28
CA ILE A 11 8.02 2.35 -13.86
C ILE A 11 7.69 1.07 -13.08
N SER A 12 6.50 0.50 -13.26
CA SER A 12 6.09 -0.69 -12.50
C SER A 12 6.97 -1.91 -12.78
N VAL A 13 7.36 -2.13 -14.05
CA VAL A 13 8.30 -3.20 -14.43
C VAL A 13 9.66 -2.97 -13.77
N SER A 14 10.18 -1.74 -13.77
CA SER A 14 11.48 -1.44 -13.14
C SER A 14 11.50 -1.68 -11.63
N MET A 15 10.40 -1.45 -10.94
CA MET A 15 10.31 -1.64 -9.48
C MET A 15 10.11 -3.11 -9.07
N ALA A 16 9.60 -3.95 -9.97
CA ALA A 16 9.25 -5.34 -9.71
C ALA A 16 10.41 -6.34 -9.92
N VAL A 17 11.50 -5.94 -10.58
CA VAL A 17 12.63 -6.84 -10.88
C VAL A 17 13.36 -7.28 -9.61
N ASP A 18 13.68 -6.35 -8.72
CA ASP A 18 14.39 -6.63 -7.46
C ASP A 18 13.53 -6.34 -6.21
N GLY A 19 12.42 -5.63 -6.40
CA GLY A 19 11.56 -5.17 -5.33
C GLY A 19 10.33 -6.04 -5.11
N LYS A 20 9.98 -6.27 -3.85
CA LYS A 20 8.73 -6.90 -3.42
C LYS A 20 7.74 -5.82 -3.03
N ILE A 21 6.68 -5.69 -3.83
CA ILE A 21 5.52 -4.85 -3.49
C ILE A 21 4.52 -5.73 -2.73
N GLY A 22 4.03 -5.25 -1.59
CA GLY A 22 3.01 -5.93 -0.81
C GLY A 22 2.25 -4.96 0.08
N GLY A 23 1.33 -5.49 0.89
CA GLY A 23 0.57 -4.65 1.82
C GLY A 23 -0.27 -5.46 2.79
N ILE A 24 -0.79 -4.78 3.80
CA ILE A 24 -1.71 -5.35 4.79
C ILE A 24 -2.91 -4.42 4.91
N THR A 25 -4.11 -5.01 4.82
CA THR A 25 -5.37 -4.30 5.04
C THR A 25 -6.07 -4.89 6.25
N TYR A 26 -6.45 -4.03 7.19
CA TYR A 26 -7.26 -4.41 8.35
C TYR A 26 -8.74 -4.11 8.05
N PHE A 27 -9.60 -5.07 8.36
CA PHE A 27 -11.05 -4.97 8.17
C PHE A 27 -11.70 -4.89 9.54
N ASP A 28 -12.12 -3.69 9.92
CA ASP A 28 -12.76 -3.44 11.21
C ASP A 28 -14.28 -3.46 11.01
N TYR A 29 -14.95 -4.53 11.46
CA TYR A 29 -16.41 -4.62 11.42
C TYR A 29 -17.03 -3.76 12.52
N SER A 30 -17.99 -2.92 12.13
CA SER A 30 -18.83 -2.15 13.05
C SER A 30 -20.29 -2.38 12.74
N LYS A 31 -21.11 -2.54 13.77
CA LYS A 31 -22.55 -2.68 13.66
C LYS A 31 -23.24 -1.79 14.69
N THR A 32 -24.23 -1.04 14.24
CA THR A 32 -25.25 -0.38 15.06
C THR A 32 -26.58 -1.14 14.91
N ASP A 33 -27.63 -0.69 15.59
CA ASP A 33 -28.94 -1.34 15.50
C ASP A 33 -29.53 -1.27 14.07
N ASP A 34 -29.22 -0.20 13.33
CA ASP A 34 -29.77 0.07 11.99
C ASP A 34 -28.80 -0.24 10.84
N GLU A 35 -27.48 -0.27 11.10
CA GLU A 35 -26.47 -0.38 10.05
C GLU A 35 -25.29 -1.28 10.42
N SER A 36 -24.59 -1.79 9.40
CA SER A 36 -23.29 -2.41 9.62
C SER A 36 -22.35 -2.17 8.45
N ALA A 37 -21.05 -2.08 8.74
CA ALA A 37 -20.02 -1.79 7.76
C ALA A 37 -18.71 -2.50 8.12
N PHE A 38 -17.92 -2.78 7.08
CA PHE A 38 -16.50 -3.09 7.21
C PHE A 38 -15.70 -1.82 6.91
N ASN A 39 -14.99 -1.32 7.91
CA ASN A 39 -14.15 -0.13 7.78
C ASN A 39 -12.73 -0.51 7.40
N PHE A 40 -12.11 0.31 6.57
CA PHE A 40 -10.75 0.13 6.05
C PHE A 40 -9.79 1.18 6.62
N ASN A 41 -9.85 1.39 7.93
CA ASN A 41 -9.17 2.50 8.61
C ASN A 41 -7.65 2.39 8.58
N ARG A 42 -7.12 1.17 8.38
CA ARG A 42 -5.68 0.90 8.32
C ARG A 42 -5.37 0.07 7.09
N GLN A 43 -4.65 0.70 6.17
CA GLN A 43 -4.09 0.06 4.99
C GLN A 43 -2.63 0.42 4.90
N TYR A 44 -1.78 -0.58 4.83
CA TYR A 44 -0.35 -0.41 4.70
C TYR A 44 0.08 -0.88 3.32
N PHE A 45 0.69 0.03 2.58
CA PHE A 45 1.45 -0.32 1.38
C PHE A 45 2.92 -0.51 1.76
N SER A 46 3.59 -1.51 1.21
CA SER A 46 4.99 -1.78 1.50
C SER A 46 5.79 -2.08 0.24
N TYR A 47 7.03 -1.60 0.26
CA TYR A 47 8.04 -1.91 -0.74
C TYR A 47 9.29 -2.40 -0.01
N ALA A 48 9.80 -3.56 -0.39
CA ALA A 48 11.03 -4.12 0.15
C ALA A 48 12.00 -4.46 -0.99
N VAL A 49 13.29 -4.24 -0.77
CA VAL A 49 14.35 -4.62 -1.70
C VAL A 49 15.52 -5.20 -0.91
N ASP A 50 16.06 -6.30 -1.42
CA ASP A 50 17.31 -6.88 -0.92
C ASP A 50 18.42 -6.33 -1.84
N MET A 51 19.25 -5.41 -1.35
CA MET A 51 20.30 -4.76 -2.15
C MET A 51 21.59 -5.61 -2.21
N SER A 52 21.82 -6.39 -1.16
CA SER A 52 22.87 -7.41 -1.05
C SER A 52 22.47 -8.44 0.01
N ASP A 53 23.30 -9.46 0.24
CA ASP A 53 23.07 -10.45 1.29
C ASP A 53 22.96 -9.81 2.69
N ASP A 54 23.71 -8.72 2.92
CA ASP A 54 23.82 -8.02 4.20
C ASP A 54 22.97 -6.75 4.30
N ILE A 55 22.52 -6.18 3.17
CA ILE A 55 21.79 -4.90 3.13
C ILE A 55 20.39 -5.09 2.56
N LYS A 56 19.40 -4.89 3.44
CA LYS A 56 17.97 -5.03 3.12
C LYS A 56 17.23 -3.77 3.54
N PHE A 57 16.32 -3.31 2.69
CA PHE A 57 15.54 -2.11 2.92
C PHE A 57 14.05 -2.39 2.76
N LYS A 58 13.23 -1.84 3.66
CA LYS A 58 11.77 -1.90 3.57
C LYS A 58 11.15 -0.58 4.00
N VAL A 59 10.25 -0.06 3.17
CA VAL A 59 9.38 1.08 3.50
C VAL A 59 7.96 0.60 3.63
N ILE A 60 7.25 1.15 4.60
CA ILE A 60 5.83 0.92 4.82
C ILE A 60 5.14 2.28 4.91
N PHE A 61 4.15 2.49 4.06
CA PHE A 61 3.30 3.68 4.05
C PHE A 61 1.93 3.32 4.60
N ASP A 62 1.47 4.08 5.59
CA ASP A 62 0.06 4.05 6.01
C ASP A 62 -0.76 4.88 5.01
N VAL A 63 -1.55 4.20 4.20
CA VAL A 63 -2.44 4.80 3.18
C VAL A 63 -3.91 4.70 3.59
N GLY A 64 -4.21 4.17 4.79
CA GLY A 64 -5.58 4.05 5.30
C GLY A 64 -6.12 5.33 5.93
N ARG A 65 -5.23 6.28 6.27
CA ARG A 65 -5.60 7.51 6.96
C ARG A 65 -5.71 8.67 5.97
N SER A 66 -6.88 9.31 5.93
CA SER A 66 -7.06 10.59 5.24
C SER A 66 -6.46 11.72 6.11
N ALA A 67 -5.97 12.80 5.49
CA ALA A 67 -5.39 13.95 6.20
C ALA A 67 -6.33 14.60 7.24
N THR A 68 -7.64 14.38 7.09
CA THR A 68 -8.69 14.82 8.02
C THR A 68 -8.77 14.00 9.30
N ASP A 69 -8.05 12.87 9.40
CA ASP A 69 -8.03 11.96 10.55
C ASP A 69 -6.76 12.17 11.42
N SER A 70 -6.29 13.42 11.49
CA SER A 70 -5.22 13.83 12.41
C SER A 70 -5.81 14.00 13.81
N ARG A 71 -5.37 13.13 14.72
CA ARG A 71 -5.62 13.27 16.17
C ARG A 71 -4.67 14.29 16.77
#